data_AF-A0A0B3VPS0-F1
#
_entry.id   AF-A0A0B3VPS0-F1
#
_cell.length_a   1.000
_cell.length_b   1.000
_cell.length_c   1.000
_cell.angle_alpha   90.00
_cell.angle_beta   90.00
_cell.angle_gamma   90.00
#
_symmetry.space_group_name_H-M   'P 1'
#
loop_
_entity.id
_entity.type
_entity.pdbx_description
1 polymer ?
#
loop_
_entity_poly.entity_id
_entity_poly.type
_entity_poly.pdbx_seq_one_letter_code
_entity_poly.pdbx_strand_id
1 'polypeptide(L)'
;MIMEKRMIKKIRKKDTKGLDYIINTYSKKVYFLVNKIIGIYGKEEVEECVSDVFFAVWNDIEQYDEKRGEFSSFIFMKTKYKALDYKRKLDKKHLPVETLQDNISNTITTEDIVIDKECNLEIIKIINNFKEPDKTYFYLRYFMYYKIDEIADKYKTTRSSVENRLYRCRLKIKSVLEGGEINEG
;
A
#
# COMPACT_ATOMS: atom_id res chain seq x y z
N MET A 1 15.79 -11.53 -8.95
CA MET A 1 16.47 -11.58 -7.64
C MET A 1 17.88 -10.98 -7.63
N ILE A 2 18.88 -11.51 -8.36
CA ILE A 2 20.27 -10.98 -8.27
C ILE A 2 20.39 -9.53 -8.78
N MET A 3 19.75 -9.23 -9.92
CA MET A 3 19.75 -7.88 -10.51
C MET A 3 19.06 -6.86 -9.58
N GLU A 4 17.88 -7.19 -9.05
CA GLU A 4 17.12 -6.31 -8.15
C GLU A 4 17.90 -6.00 -6.87
N LYS A 5 18.49 -7.00 -6.21
CA LYS A 5 19.35 -6.77 -5.02
C LYS A 5 20.55 -5.87 -5.34
N ARG A 6 21.16 -6.03 -6.53
CA ARG A 6 22.26 -5.15 -6.99
C ARG A 6 21.78 -3.72 -7.20
N MET A 7 20.58 -3.53 -7.75
CA MET A 7 20.02 -2.20 -7.99
C MET A 7 19.61 -1.53 -6.68
N ILE A 8 19.03 -2.26 -5.71
CA ILE A 8 18.75 -1.74 -4.36
C ILE A 8 20.03 -1.23 -3.69
N LYS A 9 21.14 -1.98 -3.78
CA LYS A 9 22.45 -1.51 -3.28
C LYS A 9 22.92 -0.22 -3.97
N LYS A 10 22.64 -0.02 -5.25
CA LYS A 10 22.96 1.22 -5.97
C LYS A 10 22.11 2.39 -5.49
N ILE A 11 20.81 2.17 -5.28
CA ILE A 11 19.90 3.20 -4.73
C ILE A 11 20.37 3.65 -3.35
N ARG A 12 20.75 2.72 -2.47
CA ARG A 12 21.34 3.04 -1.15
C ARG A 12 22.61 3.89 -1.26
N LYS A 13 23.44 3.60 -2.25
CA LYS A 13 24.65 4.38 -2.56
C LYS A 13 24.39 5.67 -3.34
N LYS A 14 23.12 6.02 -3.58
CA LYS A 14 22.71 7.18 -4.39
C LYS A 14 23.30 7.17 -5.82
N ASP A 15 23.52 5.98 -6.39
CA ASP A 15 23.97 5.78 -7.78
C ASP A 15 22.77 5.77 -8.73
N THR A 16 22.71 6.75 -9.64
CA THR A 16 21.55 7.04 -10.51
C THR A 16 21.10 5.84 -11.34
N LYS A 17 21.98 4.88 -11.62
CA LYS A 17 21.61 3.63 -12.30
C LYS A 17 20.56 2.82 -11.52
N GLY A 18 20.54 2.96 -10.20
CA GLY A 18 19.49 2.38 -9.36
C GLY A 18 18.14 3.08 -9.53
N LEU A 19 18.15 4.40 -9.73
CA LEU A 19 16.96 5.20 -10.01
C LEU A 19 16.39 4.84 -11.39
N ASP A 20 17.25 4.78 -12.40
CA ASP A 20 16.87 4.39 -13.76
C ASP A 20 16.20 3.01 -13.78
N TYR A 21 16.74 2.07 -12.98
CA TYR A 21 16.14 0.74 -12.86
C TYR A 21 14.72 0.80 -12.29
N ILE A 22 14.47 1.54 -11.20
CA ILE A 22 13.14 1.56 -10.60
C ILE A 22 12.12 2.29 -11.48
N ILE A 23 12.53 3.34 -12.17
CA ILE A 23 11.69 4.04 -13.14
C ILE A 23 11.32 3.07 -14.28
N ASN A 24 12.31 2.47 -14.93
CA ASN A 24 12.05 1.55 -16.05
C ASN A 24 11.20 0.34 -15.66
N THR A 25 11.36 -0.17 -14.43
CA THR A 25 10.68 -1.38 -13.97
C THR A 25 9.27 -1.11 -13.45
N TYR A 26 9.06 0.01 -12.75
CA TYR A 26 7.82 0.24 -12.00
C TYR A 26 6.95 1.40 -12.52
N SER A 27 7.44 2.26 -13.43
CA SER A 27 6.71 3.46 -13.88
C SER A 27 5.29 3.18 -14.33
N LYS A 28 5.06 2.14 -15.15
CA LYS A 28 3.69 1.80 -15.60
C LYS A 28 2.75 1.47 -14.45
N LYS A 29 3.22 0.74 -13.43
CA LYS A 29 2.41 0.31 -12.28
C LYS A 29 2.20 1.45 -11.29
N VAL A 30 3.23 2.25 -11.04
CA VAL A 30 3.16 3.44 -10.20
C VAL A 30 2.19 4.45 -10.80
N TYR A 31 2.34 4.76 -12.10
CA TYR A 31 1.43 5.65 -12.83
C TYR A 31 -0.02 5.16 -12.75
N PHE A 32 -0.27 3.87 -13.01
CA PHE A 32 -1.62 3.31 -12.92
C PHE A 32 -2.24 3.53 -11.52
N LEU A 33 -1.49 3.28 -10.45
CA LEU A 33 -1.98 3.45 -9.09
C LEU A 33 -2.22 4.92 -8.73
N VAL A 34 -1.30 5.82 -9.08
CA VAL A 34 -1.46 7.26 -8.88
C VAL A 34 -2.69 7.76 -9.65
N ASN A 35 -2.81 7.40 -10.92
CA ASN A 35 -3.96 7.77 -11.77
C ASN A 35 -5.30 7.24 -11.21
N LYS A 36 -5.32 6.05 -10.61
CA LYS A 36 -6.52 5.52 -9.94
C LYS A 36 -6.95 6.37 -8.72
N ILE A 37 -6.01 7.04 -8.05
CA ILE A 37 -6.27 7.80 -6.82
C ILE A 37 -6.55 9.28 -7.12
N ILE A 38 -5.77 9.90 -8.01
CA ILE A 38 -5.80 11.35 -8.30
C ILE A 38 -6.01 11.68 -9.78
N GLY A 39 -6.32 10.72 -10.65
CA GLY A 39 -6.47 10.97 -12.09
C GLY A 39 -7.57 11.97 -12.45
N ILE A 40 -8.54 12.18 -11.55
CA ILE A 40 -9.61 13.18 -11.73
C ILE A 40 -9.09 14.63 -11.73
N TYR A 41 -7.93 14.90 -11.12
CA TYR A 41 -7.34 16.25 -11.09
C TYR A 41 -6.44 16.52 -12.31
N GLY A 42 -6.32 15.55 -13.24
CA GLY A 42 -5.62 15.73 -14.50
C GLY A 42 -4.24 15.07 -14.57
N LYS A 43 -3.71 15.03 -15.79
CA LYS A 43 -2.48 14.31 -16.12
C LYS A 43 -1.23 14.89 -15.45
N GLU A 44 -1.14 16.22 -15.33
CA GLU A 44 0.01 16.91 -14.74
C GLU A 44 0.19 16.53 -13.27
N GLU A 45 -0.88 16.56 -12.47
CA GLU A 45 -0.88 16.16 -11.05
C GLU A 45 -0.47 14.69 -10.87
N VAL A 46 -0.88 13.82 -11.80
CA VAL A 46 -0.46 12.41 -11.83
C VAL A 46 1.04 12.28 -12.10
N GLU A 47 1.56 12.96 -13.12
CA GLU A 47 2.98 12.89 -13.51
C GLU A 47 3.91 13.48 -12.44
N GLU A 48 3.50 14.58 -11.82
CA GLU A 48 4.21 15.16 -10.69
C GLU A 48 4.27 14.16 -9.53
N CYS A 49 3.11 13.65 -9.09
CA CYS A 49 3.05 12.69 -8.00
C CYS A 49 3.87 11.42 -8.28
N VAL A 50 3.86 10.89 -9.50
CA VAL A 50 4.69 9.73 -9.90
C VAL A 50 6.18 10.03 -9.75
N SER A 51 6.64 11.19 -10.21
CA SER A 51 8.04 11.61 -10.07
C SER A 51 8.43 11.69 -8.59
N ASP A 52 7.52 12.25 -7.80
CA ASP A 52 7.64 12.45 -6.37
C ASP A 52 7.69 11.13 -5.58
N VAL A 53 7.00 10.09 -6.07
CA VAL A 53 7.08 8.72 -5.55
C VAL A 53 8.46 8.12 -5.77
N PHE A 54 9.01 8.21 -6.98
CA PHE A 54 10.34 7.67 -7.26
C PHE A 54 11.43 8.39 -6.47
N PHE A 55 11.28 9.71 -6.30
CA PHE A 55 12.14 10.49 -5.42
C PHE A 55 12.02 10.06 -3.96
N ALA A 56 10.81 9.78 -3.46
CA ALA A 56 10.61 9.25 -2.11
C ALA A 56 11.24 7.86 -1.93
N VAL A 57 11.07 6.95 -2.88
CA VAL A 57 11.70 5.61 -2.85
C VAL A 57 13.22 5.73 -2.84
N TRP A 58 13.77 6.64 -3.64
CA TRP A 58 15.19 6.92 -3.70
C TRP A 58 15.75 7.44 -2.37
N ASN A 59 15.02 8.35 -1.72
CA ASN A 59 15.43 8.95 -0.46
C ASN A 59 15.29 8.01 0.73
N ASP A 60 14.18 7.28 0.78
CA ASP A 60 13.80 6.45 1.91
C ASP A 60 14.24 4.98 1.78
N ILE A 61 15.13 4.68 0.83
CA ILE A 61 15.57 3.30 0.56
C ILE A 61 16.17 2.58 1.78
N GLU A 62 16.69 3.32 2.76
CA GLU A 62 17.19 2.75 4.02
C GLU A 62 16.06 2.16 4.90
N GLN A 63 14.81 2.59 4.69
CA GLN A 63 13.64 2.01 5.35
C GLN A 63 13.23 0.66 4.75
N TYR A 64 13.75 0.31 3.56
CA TYR A 64 13.46 -0.97 2.93
C TYR A 64 14.27 -2.09 3.57
N ASP A 65 13.56 -3.07 4.13
CA ASP A 65 14.11 -4.31 4.68
C ASP A 65 13.55 -5.51 3.91
N GLU A 66 14.44 -6.29 3.28
CA GLU A 66 14.07 -7.48 2.52
C GLU A 66 13.42 -8.57 3.38
N LYS A 67 13.64 -8.54 4.71
CA LYS A 67 12.97 -9.46 5.65
C LYS A 67 11.50 -9.09 5.89
N ARG A 68 11.13 -7.83 5.67
CA ARG A 68 9.75 -7.33 5.90
C ARG A 68 8.85 -7.48 4.68
N GLY A 69 9.43 -7.65 3.49
CA GLY A 69 8.69 -7.90 2.26
C GLY A 69 9.48 -7.62 0.99
N GLU A 70 8.82 -7.86 -0.14
CA GLU A 70 9.38 -7.57 -1.45
C GLU A 70 9.56 -6.07 -1.70
N PHE A 71 10.55 -5.73 -2.52
CA PHE A 71 10.82 -4.34 -2.90
C PHE A 71 9.67 -3.69 -3.67
N SER A 72 8.94 -4.49 -4.46
CA SER A 72 7.68 -4.09 -5.12
C SER A 72 6.66 -3.54 -4.12
N SER A 73 6.47 -4.22 -2.99
CA SER A 73 5.57 -3.79 -1.91
C SER A 73 6.00 -2.47 -1.28
N PHE A 74 7.30 -2.26 -1.10
CA PHE A 74 7.83 -0.99 -0.58
C PHE A 74 7.51 0.18 -1.53
N ILE A 75 7.75 0.00 -2.84
CA ILE A 75 7.43 1.01 -3.86
C ILE A 75 5.93 1.31 -3.89
N PHE A 76 5.07 0.30 -3.88
CA PHE A 76 3.63 0.52 -3.92
C PHE A 76 3.09 1.17 -2.64
N MET A 77 3.68 0.85 -1.50
CA MET A 77 3.35 1.52 -0.24
C MET A 77 3.70 3.02 -0.30
N LYS A 78 4.92 3.37 -0.76
CA LYS A 78 5.32 4.77 -0.98
C LYS A 78 4.39 5.45 -1.99
N THR A 79 4.03 4.76 -3.07
CA THR A 79 3.09 5.25 -4.09
C THR A 79 1.74 5.62 -3.50
N LYS A 80 1.13 4.70 -2.74
CA LYS A 80 -0.19 4.87 -2.13
C LYS A 80 -0.20 6.07 -1.19
N TYR A 81 0.72 6.14 -0.23
CA TYR A 81 0.70 7.21 0.77
C TYR A 81 0.95 8.57 0.12
N LYS A 82 1.91 8.66 -0.81
CA LYS A 82 2.19 9.89 -1.55
C LYS A 82 0.97 10.37 -2.35
N ALA A 83 0.30 9.47 -3.07
CA ALA A 83 -0.90 9.79 -3.86
C ALA A 83 -2.08 10.21 -2.97
N LEU A 84 -2.27 9.59 -1.80
CA LEU A 84 -3.31 10.00 -0.85
C LEU A 84 -3.01 11.37 -0.23
N ASP A 85 -1.75 11.66 0.08
CA ASP A 85 -1.35 12.98 0.57
C ASP A 85 -1.53 14.07 -0.50
N TYR A 86 -1.22 13.76 -1.76
CA TYR A 86 -1.54 14.62 -2.90
C TYR A 86 -3.05 14.87 -3.00
N LYS A 87 -3.85 13.80 -2.96
CA LYS A 87 -5.31 13.89 -3.01
C LYS A 87 -5.86 14.83 -1.95
N ARG A 88 -5.43 14.69 -0.69
CA ARG A 88 -5.84 15.57 0.42
C ARG A 88 -5.50 17.04 0.17
N LYS A 89 -4.35 17.33 -0.44
CA LYS A 89 -3.95 18.70 -0.81
C LYS A 89 -4.81 19.24 -1.95
N LEU A 90 -5.07 18.41 -2.96
CA LEU A 90 -5.87 18.77 -4.13
C LEU A 90 -7.34 18.97 -3.77
N ASP A 91 -7.92 18.11 -2.94
CA ASP A 91 -9.26 18.30 -2.38
C ASP A 91 -9.37 19.68 -1.71
N LYS A 92 -8.41 20.05 -0.85
CA LYS A 92 -8.40 21.38 -0.22
C LYS A 92 -8.24 22.54 -1.21
N LYS A 93 -7.49 22.33 -2.30
CA LYS A 93 -7.25 23.34 -3.35
C LYS A 93 -8.46 23.53 -4.26
N HIS A 94 -9.26 22.48 -4.46
CA HIS A 94 -10.35 22.45 -5.43
C HIS A 94 -11.76 22.50 -4.81
N LEU A 95 -11.91 22.44 -3.48
CA LEU A 95 -13.18 22.69 -2.82
C LEU A 95 -13.42 24.20 -2.60
N PRO A 96 -14.60 24.74 -2.96
CA PRO A 96 -15.17 25.91 -2.28
C PRO A 96 -15.41 25.55 -0.80
N VAL A 97 -15.23 26.51 0.10
CA VAL A 97 -15.48 26.36 1.54
C VAL A 97 -16.98 26.16 1.78
N GLU A 98 -17.54 24.97 1.50
CA GLU A 98 -18.91 24.54 1.87
C GLU A 98 -19.25 23.15 1.29
N THR A 99 -18.46 22.10 1.56
CA THR A 99 -18.98 20.72 1.47
C THR A 99 -18.17 19.78 2.36
N LEU A 100 -18.22 20.03 3.67
CA LEU A 100 -17.86 19.03 4.67
C LEU A 100 -19.06 18.11 4.91
N GLN A 101 -19.42 17.27 3.94
CA GLN A 101 -20.26 16.10 4.24
C GLN A 101 -20.22 15.11 3.07
N ASP A 102 -20.14 13.83 3.43
CA ASP A 102 -20.45 12.65 2.61
C ASP A 102 -19.36 12.10 1.68
N ASN A 103 -18.51 11.22 2.25
CA ASN A 103 -18.65 9.77 2.06
C ASN A 103 -17.54 9.01 2.82
N ILE A 104 -17.63 9.00 4.16
CA ILE A 104 -16.88 8.06 5.00
C ILE A 104 -17.80 6.87 5.25
N SER A 105 -17.86 5.95 4.29
CA SER A 105 -18.41 4.62 4.52
C SER A 105 -17.42 3.58 4.02
N ASN A 106 -16.52 3.22 4.93
CA ASN A 106 -15.93 1.89 5.06
C ASN A 106 -15.10 1.93 6.35
N THR A 107 -15.69 1.45 7.44
CA THR A 107 -15.09 1.25 8.75
C THR A 107 -13.90 0.29 8.64
N ILE A 108 -12.74 0.86 8.31
CA ILE A 108 -11.48 0.96 9.06
C ILE A 108 -10.77 2.10 8.34
N THR A 109 -10.82 3.30 8.90
CA THR A 109 -10.17 4.46 8.31
C THR A 109 -8.67 4.30 8.49
N THR A 110 -7.89 4.70 7.49
CA THR A 110 -6.42 4.77 7.56
C THR A 110 -5.91 5.63 8.73
N GLU A 111 -6.79 6.38 9.38
CA GLU A 111 -6.56 7.15 10.61
C GLU A 111 -6.51 6.27 11.87
N ASP A 112 -7.13 5.08 11.89
CA ASP A 112 -6.99 4.08 12.97
C ASP A 112 -5.62 3.38 12.96
N ILE A 113 -4.81 3.61 11.92
CA ILE A 113 -3.44 3.06 11.76
C ILE A 113 -2.40 4.15 12.06
N VAL A 114 -2.77 5.18 12.83
CA VAL A 114 -1.79 5.99 13.57
C VAL A 114 -1.81 5.54 15.02
N ILE A 115 -1.29 4.34 15.23
CA ILE A 115 -1.00 3.79 16.56
C ILE A 115 0.48 3.43 16.53
N ASP A 116 1.16 3.77 17.63
CA ASP A 116 2.58 3.75 17.94
C ASP A 116 3.56 3.00 16.99
N LYS A 117 4.82 3.45 16.91
CA LYS A 117 5.84 2.77 16.06
C LYS A 117 5.98 1.28 16.40
N GLU A 118 5.74 0.91 17.66
CA GLU A 118 5.73 -0.47 18.14
C GLU A 118 4.51 -1.25 17.64
N CYS A 119 3.32 -0.65 17.67
CA CYS A 119 2.07 -1.22 17.15
C CYS A 119 2.17 -1.53 15.65
N ASN A 120 2.80 -0.65 14.87
CA ASN A 120 3.04 -0.89 13.44
C ASN A 120 3.93 -2.11 13.17
N LEU A 121 4.93 -2.40 14.03
CA LEU A 121 5.77 -3.60 13.86
C LEU A 121 5.00 -4.89 14.15
N GLU A 122 4.10 -4.88 15.14
CA GLU A 122 3.26 -6.03 15.47
C GLU A 122 2.23 -6.33 14.39
N ILE A 123 1.56 -5.30 13.87
CA ILE A 123 0.63 -5.44 12.73
C ILE A 123 1.36 -6.03 11.51
N ILE A 124 2.57 -5.55 11.21
CA ILE A 124 3.37 -6.08 10.10
C ILE A 124 3.77 -7.54 10.34
N LYS A 125 4.12 -7.94 11.58
CA LYS A 125 4.39 -9.35 11.92
C LYS A 125 3.16 -10.23 11.66
N ILE A 126 1.97 -9.79 12.08
CA ILE A 126 0.71 -10.53 11.90
C ILE A 126 0.39 -10.71 10.41
N ILE A 127 0.44 -9.62 9.64
CA ILE A 127 0.20 -9.67 8.19
C ILE A 127 1.20 -10.61 7.52
N ASN A 128 2.45 -10.63 7.98
CA ASN A 128 3.47 -11.54 7.45
C ASN A 128 3.23 -13.01 7.83
N ASN A 129 2.60 -13.27 8.98
CA ASN A 129 2.24 -14.61 9.47
C ASN A 129 0.91 -15.15 8.91
N PHE A 130 0.15 -14.35 8.15
CA PHE A 130 -1.01 -14.90 7.45
C PHE A 130 -0.56 -16.00 6.48
N LYS A 131 -1.20 -17.17 6.58
CA LYS A 131 -1.00 -18.27 5.63
C LYS A 131 -1.71 -17.96 4.32
N GLU A 132 -1.21 -18.51 3.22
CA GLU A 132 -1.92 -18.41 1.95
C GLU A 132 -3.24 -19.20 2.00
N PRO A 133 -4.32 -18.74 1.32
CA PRO A 133 -4.40 -17.53 0.48
C PRO A 133 -4.73 -16.23 1.24
N ASP A 134 -4.84 -16.26 2.57
CA ASP A 134 -5.34 -15.13 3.37
C ASP A 134 -4.41 -13.90 3.24
N LYS A 135 -3.10 -14.12 3.25
CA LYS A 135 -2.10 -13.06 3.02
C LYS A 135 -2.27 -12.40 1.66
N THR A 136 -2.36 -13.20 0.60
CA THR A 136 -2.59 -12.71 -0.76
C THR A 136 -3.90 -11.95 -0.88
N TYR A 137 -5.00 -12.46 -0.32
CA TYR A 137 -6.31 -11.81 -0.40
C TYR A 137 -6.30 -10.48 0.35
N PHE A 138 -5.71 -10.47 1.54
CA PHE A 138 -5.55 -9.25 2.33
C PHE A 138 -4.73 -8.20 1.58
N TYR A 139 -3.61 -8.62 0.98
CA TYR A 139 -2.80 -7.74 0.15
C TYR A 139 -3.57 -7.18 -1.05
N LEU A 140 -4.27 -8.05 -1.78
CA LEU A 140 -5.06 -7.64 -2.94
C LEU A 140 -6.18 -6.68 -2.58
N ARG A 141 -6.89 -6.93 -1.47
CA ARG A 141 -8.01 -6.10 -1.03
C ARG A 141 -7.57 -4.74 -0.50
N TYR A 142 -6.54 -4.70 0.34
CA TYR A 142 -6.19 -3.51 1.14
C TYR A 142 -4.98 -2.73 0.63
N PHE A 143 -4.09 -3.39 -0.12
CA PHE A 143 -2.89 -2.77 -0.70
C PHE A 143 -3.04 -2.57 -2.21
N MET A 144 -3.71 -3.48 -2.92
CA MET A 144 -3.91 -3.39 -4.38
C MET A 144 -5.33 -2.95 -4.79
N TYR A 145 -6.25 -2.79 -3.83
CA TYR A 145 -7.63 -2.32 -4.06
C TYR A 145 -8.41 -3.12 -5.11
N TYR A 146 -8.21 -4.44 -5.13
CA TYR A 146 -9.09 -5.34 -5.87
C TYR A 146 -10.45 -5.40 -5.15
N LYS A 147 -11.53 -5.40 -5.92
CA LYS A 147 -12.87 -5.74 -5.43
C LYS A 147 -12.88 -7.22 -5.02
N ILE A 148 -13.77 -7.56 -4.10
CA ILE A 148 -13.92 -8.94 -3.63
C ILE A 148 -14.23 -9.87 -4.80
N ASP A 149 -15.09 -9.43 -5.73
CA ASP A 149 -15.45 -10.18 -6.93
C ASP A 149 -14.23 -10.40 -7.85
N GLU A 150 -13.38 -9.38 -8.04
CA GLU A 150 -12.14 -9.51 -8.83
C GLU A 150 -11.15 -10.51 -8.21
N ILE A 151 -11.08 -10.59 -6.88
CA ILE A 151 -10.26 -11.60 -6.17
C ILE A 151 -10.89 -12.99 -6.34
N ALA A 152 -12.22 -13.09 -6.19
CA ALA A 152 -12.95 -14.34 -6.34
C ALA A 152 -12.75 -14.94 -7.73
N ASP A 153 -12.93 -14.12 -8.77
CA ASP A 153 -12.74 -14.51 -10.17
C ASP A 153 -11.28 -14.91 -10.44
N LYS A 154 -10.32 -14.09 -9.97
CA LYS A 154 -8.89 -14.33 -10.21
C LYS A 154 -8.39 -15.64 -9.60
N TYR A 155 -8.90 -16.02 -8.44
CA TYR A 155 -8.48 -17.24 -7.74
C TYR A 155 -9.50 -18.38 -7.84
N LYS A 156 -10.50 -18.26 -8.74
CA LYS A 156 -11.55 -19.26 -8.96
C LYS A 156 -12.19 -19.73 -7.66
N THR A 157 -12.53 -18.79 -6.79
CA THR A 157 -13.18 -19.02 -5.49
C THR A 157 -14.49 -18.22 -5.43
N THR A 158 -15.25 -18.37 -4.35
CA THR A 158 -16.50 -17.61 -4.16
C THR A 158 -16.25 -16.26 -3.48
N ARG A 159 -17.10 -15.28 -3.79
CA ARG A 159 -17.15 -13.97 -3.09
C ARG A 159 -17.18 -14.13 -1.57
N SER A 160 -18.04 -15.02 -1.07
CA SER A 160 -18.18 -15.33 0.35
C SER A 160 -16.90 -15.92 0.97
N SER A 161 -16.18 -16.76 0.24
CA SER A 161 -14.88 -17.30 0.68
C SER A 161 -13.84 -16.19 0.87
N VAL A 162 -13.78 -15.23 -0.06
CA VAL A 162 -12.89 -14.07 0.04
C VAL A 162 -13.29 -13.18 1.23
N GLU A 163 -14.57 -12.90 1.41
CA GLU A 163 -15.09 -12.09 2.53
C GLU A 163 -14.75 -12.70 3.90
N ASN A 164 -15.04 -13.99 4.08
CA ASN A 164 -14.81 -14.70 5.33
C ASN A 164 -13.32 -14.73 5.69
N ARG A 165 -12.44 -14.93 4.70
CA ARG A 165 -10.99 -14.89 4.90
C ARG A 165 -10.51 -13.50 5.32
N LEU A 166 -10.92 -12.47 4.60
CA LEU A 166 -10.59 -11.08 4.94
C LEU A 166 -11.11 -10.69 6.32
N TYR A 167 -12.30 -11.17 6.70
CA TYR A 167 -12.86 -10.97 8.03
C TYR A 167 -11.99 -11.59 9.12
N ARG A 168 -11.55 -12.85 8.96
CA ARG A 168 -10.63 -13.50 9.91
C ARG A 168 -9.29 -12.77 10.03
N CYS A 169 -8.74 -12.26 8.92
CA CYS A 169 -7.54 -11.42 8.96
C CYS A 169 -7.75 -10.16 9.80
N ARG A 170 -8.89 -9.46 9.61
CA ARG A 170 -9.21 -8.26 10.39
C ARG A 170 -9.37 -8.56 11.88
N LEU A 171 -9.99 -9.68 12.24
CA LEU A 171 -10.11 -10.10 13.64
C LEU A 171 -8.75 -10.36 14.29
N LYS A 172 -7.83 -11.03 13.58
CA LYS A 172 -6.46 -11.27 14.08
C LYS A 172 -5.67 -9.99 14.30
N ILE A 173 -5.88 -8.99 13.45
CA ILE A 173 -5.25 -7.67 13.62
C ILE A 173 -5.89 -6.96 14.81
N LYS A 174 -7.23 -6.96 14.88
CA LYS A 174 -7.99 -6.33 15.97
C LYS A 174 -7.62 -6.88 17.35
N SER A 175 -7.50 -8.20 17.50
CA SER A 175 -7.15 -8.82 18.79
C SER A 175 -5.83 -8.31 19.33
N VAL A 176 -4.83 -8.09 18.47
CA VAL A 176 -3.51 -7.58 18.91
C VAL A 176 -3.57 -6.09 19.22
N LEU A 177 -4.32 -5.32 18.44
CA LEU A 177 -4.57 -3.90 18.74
C LEU A 177 -5.25 -3.69 20.11
N GLU A 178 -6.06 -4.66 20.54
CA GLU A 178 -6.76 -4.65 21.82
C GLU A 178 -5.97 -5.34 22.96
N GLY A 179 -4.71 -5.74 22.73
CA GLY A 179 -3.82 -6.35 23.73
C GLY A 179 -4.04 -7.84 23.98
N GLY A 180 -4.73 -8.54 23.08
CA GLY A 180 -4.97 -9.98 23.16
C GLY A 180 -3.84 -10.84 22.59
N GLU A 181 -3.48 -11.92 23.29
CA GLU A 181 -2.51 -12.93 22.83
C GLU A 181 -3.04 -13.70 21.61
N ILE A 182 -2.14 -13.95 20.64
CA ILE A 182 -2.45 -14.69 19.41
C ILE A 182 -2.50 -16.18 19.74
N ASN A 183 -3.69 -16.74 19.90
CA ASN A 183 -3.86 -18.20 19.97
C ASN A 183 -3.78 -18.80 18.55
N GLU A 184 -2.72 -19.58 18.32
CA GLU A 184 -2.54 -20.36 17.09
C GLU A 184 -3.44 -21.61 17.13
N GLY A 185 -4.55 -21.56 16.40
CA GLY A 185 -5.40 -22.70 16.04
C GLY A 185 -5.58 -22.79 14.54
#